data_AF-A0A928WJ73-F1
#
_entry.id   AF-A0A928WJ73-F1
#
_cell.length_a   1.000
_cell.length_b   1.000
_cell.length_c   1.000
_cell.angle_alpha   90.00
_cell.angle_beta   90.00
_cell.angle_gamma   90.00
#
_symmetry.space_group_name_H-M   'P 1'
#
loop_
_entity.id
_entity.type
_entity.pdbx_description
1 polymer ?
#
loop_
_entity_poly.entity_id
_entity_poly.type
_entity_poly.pdbx_seq_one_letter_code
_entity_poly.pdbx_strand_id
1 'polypeptide(L)' 'MKKPNFQAMSAKELRAYVLSHRDDKEAFYTYVDKLNAEGNWVEMPPSESVDDLMNYPDFVQRFSNGKNLYKSEE' A
#
# COMPACT_ATOMS: atom_id res chain seq x y z
N MET A 1 -21.89 15.17 -20.11
CA MET A 1 -20.89 15.64 -19.12
C MET A 1 -19.51 15.24 -19.62
N LYS A 2 -18.50 16.11 -19.52
CA LYS A 2 -17.10 15.74 -19.85
C LYS A 2 -16.55 14.88 -18.71
N LYS A 3 -15.98 13.71 -19.05
CA LYS A 3 -15.25 12.90 -18.06
C LYS A 3 -13.98 13.64 -17.63
N PRO A 4 -13.60 13.60 -16.34
CA PRO A 4 -12.30 14.09 -15.88
C PRO A 4 -11.15 13.32 -16.54
N ASN A 5 -9.97 13.94 -16.62
CA ASN A 5 -8.75 13.25 -17.07
C ASN A 5 -8.12 12.51 -15.88
N PHE A 6 -8.42 11.22 -15.75
CA PHE A 6 -7.97 10.39 -14.63
C PHE A 6 -6.44 10.21 -14.57
N GLN A 7 -5.75 10.20 -15.72
CA GLN A 7 -4.29 10.05 -15.78
C GLN A 7 -3.56 11.25 -15.15
N ALA A 8 -4.12 12.45 -15.28
CA ALA A 8 -3.56 13.67 -14.72
C ALA A 8 -3.79 13.83 -13.21
N MET A 9 -4.74 13.08 -12.63
CA MET A 9 -5.08 13.16 -11.21
C MET A 9 -4.08 12.38 -10.35
N SER A 10 -3.76 12.88 -9.16
CA SER A 10 -2.99 12.14 -8.16
C SER A 10 -3.76 10.92 -7.63
N ALA A 11 -3.05 9.95 -7.04
CA ALA A 11 -3.69 8.77 -6.43
C ALA A 11 -4.74 9.14 -5.36
N LYS A 12 -4.51 10.24 -4.62
CA LYS A 12 -5.46 10.74 -3.61
C LYS A 12 -6.75 11.29 -4.23
N GLU A 13 -6.63 12.01 -5.33
CA GLU A 13 -7.78 12.56 -6.07
C GLU A 13 -8.58 11.44 -6.75
N LEU A 14 -7.90 10.47 -7.36
CA LEU A 14 -8.53 9.29 -7.94
C LEU A 14 -9.29 8.48 -6.87
N ARG A 15 -8.68 8.29 -5.69
CA ARG A 15 -9.36 7.64 -4.56
C ARG A 15 -10.66 8.38 -4.20
N ALA A 16 -10.61 9.71 -4.02
CA ALA A 16 -11.79 10.50 -3.69
C ALA A 16 -12.88 10.40 -4.78
N TYR A 17 -12.48 10.39 -6.05
CA TYR A 17 -13.39 10.24 -7.17
C TYR A 17 -14.07 8.86 -7.20
N VAL A 18 -13.30 7.78 -7.09
CA VAL A 18 -13.82 6.39 -7.03
C VAL A 18 -14.73 6.19 -5.82
N LEU A 19 -14.46 6.87 -4.68
CA LEU A 19 -15.32 6.83 -3.51
C LEU A 19 -16.71 7.45 -3.76
N SER A 20 -16.78 8.49 -4.59
CA SER A 20 -18.02 9.20 -4.95
C SER A 20 -18.72 8.64 -6.20
N HIS A 21 -17.99 7.89 -7.04
CA HIS A 21 -18.45 7.34 -8.32
C HIS A 21 -18.14 5.85 -8.38
N ARG A 22 -18.77 5.07 -7.51
CA ARG A 22 -18.49 3.63 -7.31
C ARG A 22 -18.65 2.79 -8.57
N ASP A 23 -19.54 3.19 -9.47
CA ASP A 23 -19.86 2.46 -10.69
C ASP A 23 -18.91 2.81 -11.86
N ASP A 24 -18.08 3.86 -11.70
CA ASP A 24 -17.12 4.25 -12.72
C ASP A 24 -15.89 3.32 -12.69
N LYS A 25 -15.97 2.25 -13.48
CA LYS A 25 -14.91 1.26 -13.63
C LYS A 25 -13.62 1.87 -14.20
N GLU A 26 -13.72 2.88 -15.06
CA GLU A 26 -12.55 3.52 -15.69
C GLU A 26 -11.72 4.25 -14.63
N ALA A 27 -12.39 5.00 -13.75
CA ALA A 27 -11.73 5.65 -12.63
C ALA A 27 -11.13 4.62 -11.65
N PHE A 28 -11.84 3.51 -11.40
CA PHE A 28 -11.34 2.44 -10.54
C PHE A 28 -10.07 1.78 -11.10
N TYR A 29 -10.07 1.38 -12.37
CA TYR A 29 -8.89 0.78 -12.99
C TYR A 29 -7.71 1.74 -13.01
N THR A 30 -7.94 3.01 -13.37
CA THR A 30 -6.88 4.03 -13.38
C THR A 30 -6.28 4.23 -11.98
N TYR A 31 -7.11 4.19 -10.93
CA TYR A 31 -6.65 4.28 -9.54
C TYR A 31 -5.77 3.08 -9.15
N VAL A 32 -6.21 1.86 -9.45
CA VAL A 32 -5.47 0.63 -9.13
C VAL A 32 -4.15 0.55 -9.89
N ASP A 33 -4.15 0.88 -11.19
CA ASP A 33 -2.93 0.90 -12.01
C ASP A 33 -1.91 1.89 -11.46
N LYS A 34 -2.37 3.09 -11.04
CA LYS A 34 -1.50 4.09 -10.42
C LYS A 34 -0.95 3.61 -9.07
N LEU A 35 -1.75 2.96 -8.24
CA LEU A 35 -1.28 2.37 -6.97
C LEU A 35 -0.25 1.24 -7.18
N ASN A 36 -0.40 0.45 -8.23
CA ASN A 36 0.56 -0.59 -8.57
C ASN A 36 1.87 0.02 -9.09
N ALA A 37 1.80 1.08 -9.90
CA ALA A 37 2.98 1.75 -10.44
C ALA A 37 3.77 2.56 -9.38
N GLU A 38 3.06 3.22 -8.46
CA GLU A 38 3.67 4.05 -7.38
C GLU A 38 3.98 3.23 -6.11
N GLY A 39 3.49 1.99 -6.05
CA GLY A 39 3.48 1.18 -4.85
C GLY A 39 4.84 0.61 -4.49
N ASN A 40 5.36 0.97 -3.31
CA ASN A 40 6.51 0.31 -2.69
C ASN A 40 6.05 -0.86 -1.79
N TRP A 41 5.21 -1.74 -2.34
CA TRP A 41 4.61 -2.85 -1.59
C TRP A 41 5.69 -3.89 -1.28
N VAL A 42 5.82 -4.26 -0.01
CA VAL A 42 6.61 -5.43 0.39
C VAL A 42 5.68 -6.62 0.36
N GLU A 43 5.94 -7.55 -0.56
CA GLU A 43 5.21 -8.81 -0.62
C GLU A 43 5.61 -9.65 0.61
N MET A 44 4.64 -9.90 1.49
CA MET A 44 4.82 -10.80 2.63
C MET A 44 3.97 -12.04 2.39
N PRO A 45 4.59 -13.23 2.23
CA PRO A 45 3.82 -14.46 2.09
C PRO A 45 3.06 -14.73 3.41
N PRO A 46 2.01 -15.57 3.37
CA PRO A 46 1.33 -16.01 4.57
C PRO A 46 2.34 -16.60 5.55
N SER A 47 2.35 -16.09 6.79
CA SER A 47 3.13 -16.69 7.87
C SER A 47 2.52 -18.04 8.23
N GLU A 48 3.32 -19.11 8.27
CA GLU A 48 2.91 -20.43 8.70
C GLU A 48 2.76 -20.49 10.23
N SER A 49 3.46 -19.62 10.95
CA SER A 49 3.42 -19.52 12.41
C SER A 49 3.60 -18.09 12.93
N VAL A 50 3.35 -17.86 14.22
CA VAL A 50 3.67 -16.58 14.89
C VAL A 50 5.19 -16.34 14.92
N ASP A 51 5.98 -17.41 15.06
CA ASP A 51 7.44 -17.32 15.10
C ASP A 51 8.02 -16.85 13.75
N ASP A 52 7.33 -17.14 12.64
CA ASP A 52 7.74 -16.69 11.30
C ASP A 52 7.79 -15.17 11.17
N LEU A 53 7.06 -14.43 12.02
CA LEU A 53 7.10 -12.97 12.04
C LEU A 53 8.52 -12.46 12.34
N MET A 54 9.35 -13.23 13.05
CA MET A 54 10.75 -12.89 13.34
C MET A 54 11.65 -12.97 12.11
N ASN A 55 11.23 -13.70 11.06
CA ASN A 55 11.95 -13.77 9.78
C ASN A 55 11.77 -12.50 8.92
N TYR A 56 10.89 -11.58 9.32
CA TYR A 56 10.60 -10.33 8.60
C TYR A 56 11.03 -9.12 9.45
N PRO A 57 12.34 -8.84 9.58
CA PRO A 57 12.87 -7.82 10.48
C PRO A 57 12.33 -6.42 10.18
N ASP A 58 12.17 -6.07 8.90
CA ASP A 58 11.63 -4.77 8.49
C ASP A 58 10.16 -4.58 8.90
N PHE A 59 9.38 -5.65 8.86
CA PHE A 59 8.00 -5.65 9.34
C PHE A 59 7.97 -5.39 10.84
N VAL A 60 8.72 -6.17 11.62
CA VAL A 60 8.81 -6.05 13.07
C VAL A 60 9.32 -4.65 13.49
N GLN A 61 10.29 -4.10 12.76
CA GLN A 61 10.85 -2.77 13.01
C GLN A 61 9.83 -1.64 12.76
N ARG A 62 8.98 -1.77 11.74
CA ARG A 62 7.93 -0.78 11.45
C ARG A 62 6.93 -0.60 12.60
N PHE A 63 6.65 -1.68 13.33
CA PHE A 63 5.70 -1.67 14.45
C PHE A 63 6.36 -1.52 15.83
N SER A 64 7.69 -1.60 15.91
CA SER A 64 8.43 -1.47 17.18
C SER A 64 8.52 -0.03 17.72
N ASN A 65 7.82 0.93 17.12
CA ASN A 65 7.86 2.36 17.46
C ASN A 65 9.30 2.91 17.60
N GLY A 66 10.21 2.46 16.73
CA GLY A 66 11.60 2.91 16.72
C GLY A 66 12.50 2.30 17.79
N LYS A 67 12.02 1.31 18.57
CA LYS A 67 12.91 0.47 19.39
C LYS A 67 13.66 -0.47 18.44
N ASN A 68 14.97 -0.30 18.36
CA ASN A 68 15.83 -1.12 17.51
C ASN A 68 15.95 -2.52 18.14
N LEU A 69 15.07 -3.44 17.75
CA LEU A 69 14.95 -4.77 18.36
C LEU A 69 16.14 -5.70 18.04
N TYR A 70 17.08 -5.26 17.19
CA TYR A 70 18.27 -6.00 16.79
C TYR A 70 19.58 -5.36 17.30
N LYS A 71 19.52 -4.42 18.26
CA LYS A 71 20.71 -3.92 18.98
C LYS A 71 20.76 -4.43 20.42
N SER A 72 21.05 -5.72 20.53
CA SER A 72 21.77 -6.39 21.61
C SER A 72 22.31 -7.64 20.93
N GLU A 73 23.60 -7.86 20.73
CA GLU A 73 24.68 -7.82 21.71
C GLU A 73 26.02 -7.52 21.01
N GLU A 74 26.80 -6.60 21.58
CA GLU A 74 28.25 -6.73 21.85
C GLU A 74 28.66 -5.66 22.87
#